data_AF-A0A482W6K5-F1
#
_entry.id   AF-A0A482W6K5-F1
#
_cell.length_a   1.000
_cell.length_b   1.000
_cell.length_c   1.000
_cell.angle_alpha   90.00
_cell.angle_beta   90.00
_cell.angle_gamma   90.00
#
_symmetry.space_group_name_H-M   'P 1'
#
loop_
_entity.id
_entity.type
_entity.pdbx_description
1 polymer ?
#
loop_
_entity_poly.entity_id
_entity_poly.type
_entity_poly.pdbx_seq_one_letter_code
_entity_poly.pdbx_strand_id
1 'polypeptide(L)'
;MEAVQKAKQRFRQYPVILAKCSKEATDYATCVLKKDNVMSLVIRLVLVAYGIYHDQISSVAYTDVDYKVFTDAARHIINRKSPYERHTYRYSPLVAIFLIPNVLLHHSFGKILFSIVDLIDAILIKNIVQNTLKEYQLYKGEPDKSQNCPSITGRTRKKSKPCKGKKPDKKVVDSTEVPSNVSMLVWLYNPLTIAIGTRGNCDSIAVFFVLATLYVLQCKKWCFIAGLIHGISIHFRLYPIIYSLTFYMYLSKHSFYSTEDRRKARLNSGGGTKEITAPPEIRVVPRKTEKKTIFRKKYLLYLVPNFSQIRLVQGCILSLFSLVGVFYMMYGHEFVHETYLYHFTRRDSRHNFSLYFYLQYLTAWIKNVGIWQKVLVILPQIVLLVVFSFRYGLNRFSLNFSVLTQTIVMVTYNTVLTSQYFVWIMAVLPLCLWQIKISANNGLFLVTVWFAAQGAWLLPAYFLEFHGQNTFLFIWIQSVSFFCANIAILGRLIMYFMPVKEKV
;
A
#
# COMPACT_ATOMS: atom_id res chain seq x y z
N MET A 1 33.22 -10.63 33.82
CA MET A 1 32.66 -12.00 33.86
C MET A 1 31.14 -12.05 33.67
N GLU A 2 30.36 -11.12 34.22
CA GLU A 2 28.90 -11.07 34.08
C GLU A 2 28.37 -10.98 32.63
N ALA A 3 29.03 -10.21 31.76
CA ALA A 3 28.64 -10.08 30.35
C ALA A 3 28.74 -11.41 29.58
N VAL A 4 29.77 -12.20 29.91
CA VAL A 4 29.99 -13.53 29.31
C VAL A 4 28.94 -14.53 29.80
N GLN A 5 28.54 -14.47 31.07
CA GLN A 5 27.43 -15.26 31.60
C GLN A 5 26.08 -14.88 30.96
N LYS A 6 25.77 -13.59 30.84
CA LYS A 6 24.55 -13.11 30.15
C LYS A 6 24.54 -13.51 28.67
N ALA A 7 25.69 -13.48 27.99
CA ALA A 7 25.81 -13.97 26.62
C ALA A 7 25.57 -15.49 26.52
N LYS A 8 26.20 -16.30 27.38
CA LYS A 8 25.97 -17.76 27.45
C LYS A 8 24.51 -18.10 27.71
N GLN A 9 23.84 -17.34 28.58
CA GLN A 9 22.43 -17.55 28.92
C GLN A 9 21.50 -17.21 27.76
N ARG A 10 21.81 -16.15 26.98
CA ARG A 10 21.12 -15.85 25.71
C ARG A 10 21.35 -16.95 24.68
N PHE A 11 22.59 -17.41 24.49
CA PHE A 11 22.93 -18.52 23.57
C PHE A 11 22.17 -19.82 23.89
N ARG A 12 21.92 -20.13 25.16
CA ARG A 12 21.09 -21.29 25.55
C ARG A 12 19.61 -21.16 25.16
N GLN A 13 19.11 -19.95 24.93
CA GLN A 13 17.73 -19.72 24.48
C GLN A 13 17.58 -19.77 22.95
N TYR A 14 18.67 -19.67 22.18
CA TYR A 14 18.62 -19.71 20.71
C TYR A 14 17.95 -20.97 20.14
N PRO A 15 18.18 -22.20 20.64
CA PRO A 15 17.50 -23.39 20.14
C PRO A 15 15.98 -23.31 20.30
N VAL A 16 15.51 -22.75 21.42
CA VAL A 16 14.08 -22.56 21.70
C VAL A 16 13.48 -21.47 20.82
N ILE A 17 14.23 -20.39 20.58
CA ILE A 17 13.81 -19.31 19.67
C ILE A 17 13.76 -19.82 18.22
N LEU A 18 14.78 -20.55 17.77
CA LEU A 18 14.82 -21.17 16.44
C LEU A 18 13.70 -22.19 16.25
N ALA A 19 13.39 -23.02 17.26
CA ALA A 19 12.28 -23.96 17.21
C ALA A 19 10.90 -23.26 17.22
N LYS A 20 10.79 -22.08 17.84
CA LYS A 20 9.55 -21.29 17.79
C LYS A 20 9.37 -20.62 16.43
N CYS A 21 10.46 -20.09 15.86
CA CYS A 21 10.47 -19.53 14.51
C CYS A 21 10.34 -20.61 13.43
N SER A 22 10.77 -21.85 13.66
CA SER A 22 10.67 -22.92 12.67
C SER A 22 9.22 -23.24 12.34
N LYS A 23 8.32 -23.27 13.32
CA LYS A 23 6.89 -23.48 13.09
C LYS A 23 6.27 -22.35 12.25
N GLU A 24 6.56 -21.10 12.61
CA GLU A 24 6.10 -19.91 11.87
C GLU A 24 6.67 -19.89 10.44
N ALA A 25 7.93 -20.30 10.26
CA ALA A 25 8.57 -20.44 8.97
C ALA A 25 8.01 -21.60 8.14
N THR A 26 7.65 -22.72 8.76
CA THR A 26 7.00 -23.86 8.09
C THR A 26 5.59 -23.51 7.63
N ASP A 27 4.81 -22.81 8.46
CA ASP A 27 3.46 -22.32 8.10
C ASP A 27 3.55 -21.31 6.93
N TYR A 28 4.54 -20.42 6.98
CA TYR A 28 4.84 -19.50 5.88
C TYR A 28 5.26 -20.22 4.60
N ALA A 29 6.20 -21.17 4.68
CA ALA A 29 6.66 -21.97 3.56
C ALA A 29 5.51 -22.75 2.93
N THR A 30 4.63 -23.35 3.74
CA THR A 30 3.43 -24.03 3.25
C THR A 30 2.47 -23.08 2.53
N CYS A 31 2.36 -21.82 2.99
CA CYS A 31 1.57 -20.80 2.29
C CYS A 31 2.22 -20.38 0.97
N VAL A 32 3.54 -20.18 0.93
CA VAL A 32 4.30 -19.84 -0.29
C VAL A 32 4.23 -20.98 -1.30
N LEU A 33 4.28 -22.23 -0.86
CA LEU A 33 4.26 -23.41 -1.72
C LEU A 33 2.85 -23.82 -2.19
N LYS A 34 1.82 -23.00 -1.95
CA LYS A 34 0.50 -23.22 -2.57
C LYS A 34 0.61 -23.19 -4.09
N LYS A 35 -0.19 -24.04 -4.75
CA LYS A 35 -0.20 -24.23 -6.21
C LYS A 35 -0.21 -22.92 -7.00
N ASP A 36 -1.02 -21.95 -6.58
CA ASP A 36 -1.14 -20.66 -7.28
C ASP A 36 0.13 -19.81 -7.20
N ASN A 37 0.82 -19.82 -6.06
CA ASN A 37 2.07 -19.09 -5.87
C ASN A 37 3.20 -19.75 -6.69
N VAL A 38 3.28 -21.08 -6.69
CA VAL A 38 4.26 -21.82 -7.50
C VAL A 38 4.05 -21.55 -8.99
N MET A 39 2.81 -21.60 -9.47
CA MET A 39 2.48 -21.28 -10.86
C MET A 39 2.88 -19.85 -11.22
N SER A 40 2.57 -18.89 -10.33
CA SER A 40 2.92 -17.49 -10.51
C SER A 40 4.44 -17.23 -10.54
N LEU A 41 5.21 -17.98 -9.75
CA LEU A 41 6.68 -17.96 -9.78
C LEU A 41 7.22 -18.54 -11.09
N VAL A 42 6.69 -19.68 -11.55
CA VAL A 42 7.09 -20.30 -12.82
C VAL A 42 6.87 -19.32 -13.98
N ILE A 43 5.72 -18.66 -14.05
CA ILE A 43 5.43 -17.64 -15.07
C ILE A 43 6.49 -16.52 -15.05
N ARG A 44 6.82 -16.01 -13.86
CA ARG A 44 7.86 -14.96 -13.71
C ARG A 44 9.23 -15.45 -14.14
N LEU A 45 9.64 -16.66 -13.74
CA LEU A 45 10.94 -17.24 -14.13
C LEU A 45 11.03 -17.46 -15.64
N VAL A 46 9.96 -17.93 -16.28
CA VAL A 46 9.87 -18.05 -17.74
C VAL A 46 10.03 -16.68 -18.40
N LEU A 47 9.37 -15.64 -17.88
CA LEU A 47 9.50 -14.28 -18.42
C LEU A 47 10.88 -13.67 -18.18
N VAL A 48 11.55 -13.98 -17.06
CA VAL A 48 12.94 -13.58 -16.83
C VAL A 48 13.86 -14.25 -17.84
N ALA A 49 13.69 -15.55 -18.09
CA ALA A 49 14.46 -16.28 -19.10
C ALA A 49 14.19 -15.74 -20.51
N TYR A 50 12.93 -15.50 -20.85
CA TYR A 50 12.54 -14.85 -22.10
C TYR A 50 13.16 -13.46 -22.23
N GLY A 51 13.19 -12.67 -21.16
CA GLY A 51 13.81 -11.34 -21.17
C GLY A 51 15.29 -11.37 -21.49
N ILE A 52 16.03 -12.37 -20.99
CA ILE A 52 17.45 -12.57 -21.31
C ILE A 52 17.62 -12.88 -22.81
N TYR A 53 16.79 -13.77 -23.34
CA TYR A 53 16.80 -14.12 -24.76
C TYR A 53 16.40 -12.94 -25.66
N HIS A 54 15.35 -12.20 -25.29
CA HIS A 54 14.84 -11.05 -26.02
C HIS A 54 15.91 -9.95 -26.14
N ASP A 55 16.62 -9.64 -25.05
CA ASP A 55 17.65 -8.61 -25.02
C ASP A 55 18.87 -8.92 -25.93
N GLN A 56 19.03 -10.18 -26.38
CA GLN A 56 20.11 -10.58 -27.29
C GLN A 56 19.75 -10.39 -28.77
N ILE A 57 18.46 -10.36 -29.11
CA ILE A 57 17.97 -10.44 -30.50
C ILE A 57 17.22 -9.18 -30.91
N SER A 58 16.47 -8.57 -29.99
CA SER A 58 15.67 -7.38 -30.26
C SER A 58 16.50 -6.11 -30.13
N SER A 59 16.26 -5.14 -31.00
CA SER A 59 16.79 -3.78 -30.88
C SER A 59 16.17 -3.01 -29.72
N VAL A 60 14.95 -3.39 -29.30
CA VAL A 60 14.26 -2.80 -28.15
C VAL A 60 14.45 -3.71 -26.94
N ALA A 61 15.06 -3.17 -25.88
CA ALA A 61 15.33 -3.96 -24.68
C ALA A 61 14.05 -4.33 -23.92
N TYR A 62 13.98 -5.58 -23.49
CA TYR A 62 13.06 -6.04 -22.48
C TYR A 62 13.49 -5.53 -21.10
N THR A 63 14.77 -5.67 -20.75
CA THR A 63 15.27 -5.20 -19.44
C THR A 63 15.11 -3.69 -19.28
N ASP A 64 14.55 -3.27 -18.15
CA ASP A 64 14.42 -1.86 -17.80
C ASP A 64 15.80 -1.19 -17.70
N VAL A 65 15.91 0.04 -18.17
CA VAL A 65 17.14 0.84 -18.07
C VAL A 65 17.54 1.05 -16.61
N ASP A 66 16.56 1.19 -15.72
CA ASP A 66 16.79 1.36 -14.28
C ASP A 66 17.54 0.15 -13.69
N TYR A 67 17.27 -1.07 -14.16
CA TYR A 67 17.96 -2.28 -13.70
C TYR A 67 19.46 -2.23 -13.97
N LYS A 68 19.86 -1.67 -15.13
CA LYS A 68 21.27 -1.47 -15.49
C LYS A 68 21.90 -0.40 -14.59
N VAL A 69 21.20 0.72 -14.38
CA VAL A 69 21.64 1.80 -13.49
C VAL A 69 21.86 1.31 -12.06
N PHE A 70 20.95 0.47 -11.53
CA PHE A 70 21.11 -0.13 -10.20
C PHE A 70 22.32 -1.08 -10.12
N THR A 71 22.50 -1.91 -11.15
CA THR A 71 23.58 -2.90 -11.20
C THR A 71 24.94 -2.22 -11.35
N ASP A 72 25.02 -1.13 -12.12
CA ASP A 72 26.22 -0.31 -12.23
C ASP A 72 26.57 0.37 -10.89
N ALA A 73 25.58 0.96 -10.21
CA ALA A 73 25.77 1.54 -8.88
C ALA A 73 26.23 0.49 -7.86
N ALA A 74 25.69 -0.74 -7.92
CA ALA A 74 26.15 -1.85 -7.09
C ALA A 74 27.63 -2.21 -7.36
N ARG A 75 28.07 -2.13 -8.63
CA ARG A 75 29.46 -2.33 -9.02
C ARG A 75 30.38 -1.23 -8.46
N HIS A 76 29.93 0.02 -8.43
CA HIS A 76 30.67 1.10 -7.76
C HIS A 76 30.84 0.81 -6.26
N ILE A 77 29.79 0.36 -5.56
CA ILE A 77 29.88 0.01 -4.13
C ILE A 77 30.91 -1.10 -3.89
N ILE A 78 30.92 -2.16 -4.70
CA ILE A 78 31.92 -3.25 -4.59
C ILE A 78 33.35 -2.72 -4.76
N ASN A 79 33.55 -1.78 -5.70
CA ASN A 79 34.83 -1.14 -5.96
C ASN A 79 35.17 -0.04 -4.93
N ARG A 80 34.46 0.04 -3.80
CA ARG A 80 34.63 1.05 -2.73
C ARG A 80 34.45 2.50 -3.23
N LYS A 81 33.61 2.67 -4.24
CA LYS A 81 33.26 3.96 -4.85
C LYS A 81 31.84 4.36 -4.48
N SER A 82 31.51 5.63 -4.69
CA SER A 82 30.15 6.14 -4.45
C SER A 82 29.19 5.53 -5.49
N PRO A 83 27.99 5.03 -5.11
CA PRO A 83 26.99 4.59 -6.08
C PRO A 83 26.53 5.73 -7.00
N TYR A 84 26.70 6.98 -6.58
CA TYR A 84 26.35 8.18 -7.33
C TYR A 84 27.35 8.55 -8.43
N GLU A 85 28.54 7.92 -8.45
CA GLU A 85 29.45 8.02 -9.61
C GLU A 85 28.80 7.45 -10.88
N ARG A 86 27.82 6.55 -10.73
CA ARG A 86 26.95 6.20 -11.85
C ARG A 86 26.03 7.37 -12.13
N HIS A 87 26.29 8.07 -13.24
CA HIS A 87 25.37 9.08 -13.78
C HIS A 87 23.94 8.54 -13.80
N THR A 88 22.97 9.41 -13.52
CA THR A 88 21.53 9.11 -13.45
C THR A 88 21.09 8.15 -12.34
N TYR A 89 21.96 7.74 -11.43
CA TYR A 89 21.53 7.07 -10.19
C TYR A 89 20.88 8.11 -9.26
N ARG A 90 19.57 7.97 -9.01
CA ARG A 90 18.72 8.90 -8.23
C ARG A 90 17.96 8.21 -7.10
N TYR A 91 18.54 7.12 -6.58
CA TYR A 91 17.90 6.19 -5.66
C TYR A 91 18.63 6.14 -4.33
N SER A 92 18.02 5.54 -3.30
CA SER A 92 18.71 5.26 -2.04
C SER A 92 19.82 4.23 -2.26
N PRO A 93 20.99 4.35 -1.61
CA PRO A 93 22.06 3.35 -1.72
C PRO A 93 21.60 1.92 -1.35
N LEU A 94 20.52 1.78 -0.55
CA LEU A 94 19.92 0.47 -0.25
C LEU A 94 19.54 -0.31 -1.53
N VAL A 95 19.07 0.38 -2.57
CA VAL A 95 18.71 -0.26 -3.84
C VAL A 95 19.93 -0.90 -4.48
N ALA A 96 21.05 -0.18 -4.52
CA ALA A 96 22.30 -0.72 -5.07
C ALA A 96 22.86 -1.85 -4.18
N ILE A 97 22.76 -1.73 -2.85
CA ILE A 97 23.20 -2.76 -1.90
C ILE A 97 22.43 -4.07 -2.11
N PHE A 98 21.10 -4.02 -2.29
CA PHE A 98 20.31 -5.23 -2.58
C PHE A 98 20.68 -5.90 -3.90
N LEU A 99 21.27 -5.15 -4.84
CA LEU A 99 21.68 -5.66 -6.15
C LEU A 99 23.18 -5.96 -6.26
N ILE A 100 23.96 -5.87 -5.17
CA ILE A 100 25.35 -6.36 -5.14
C ILE A 100 25.47 -7.80 -5.69
N PRO A 101 24.57 -8.74 -5.35
CA PRO A 101 24.64 -10.09 -5.91
C PRO A 101 24.41 -10.18 -7.43
N ASN A 102 23.89 -9.13 -8.09
CA ASN A 102 23.87 -9.08 -9.56
C ASN A 102 25.26 -9.13 -10.16
N VAL A 103 26.23 -8.52 -9.47
CA VAL A 103 27.63 -8.44 -9.89
C VAL A 103 28.41 -9.66 -9.40
N LEU A 104 28.11 -10.15 -8.20
CA LEU A 104 28.87 -11.24 -7.57
C LEU A 104 28.39 -12.65 -7.94
N LEU A 105 27.09 -12.86 -8.15
CA LEU A 105 26.50 -14.19 -8.39
C LEU A 105 26.01 -14.33 -9.83
N HIS A 106 25.04 -13.51 -10.23
CA HIS A 106 24.43 -13.62 -11.56
C HIS A 106 23.68 -12.33 -11.92
N HIS A 107 23.83 -11.87 -13.17
CA HIS A 107 23.24 -10.60 -13.63
C HIS A 107 21.71 -10.50 -13.43
N SER A 108 21.00 -11.63 -13.49
CA SER A 108 19.53 -11.68 -13.31
C SER A 108 19.07 -11.88 -11.85
N PHE A 109 19.98 -11.88 -10.87
CA PHE A 109 19.62 -12.13 -9.46
C PHE A 109 18.53 -11.17 -8.96
N GLY A 110 18.63 -9.88 -9.26
CA GLY A 110 17.67 -8.86 -8.86
C GLY A 110 16.27 -9.11 -9.41
N LYS A 111 16.15 -9.55 -10.67
CA LYS A 111 14.85 -9.92 -11.26
C LYS A 111 14.20 -11.10 -10.53
N ILE A 112 15.00 -12.07 -10.09
CA ILE A 112 14.53 -13.20 -9.29
C ILE A 112 14.13 -12.72 -7.88
N LEU A 113 14.94 -11.86 -7.25
CA LEU A 113 14.63 -11.24 -5.97
C LEU A 113 13.30 -10.49 -6.01
N PHE A 114 13.09 -9.63 -7.01
CA PHE A 114 11.83 -8.88 -7.17
C PHE A 114 10.64 -9.82 -7.39
N SER A 115 10.84 -10.88 -8.19
CA SER A 115 9.81 -11.90 -8.40
C SER A 115 9.44 -12.65 -7.12
N ILE A 116 10.41 -12.95 -6.26
CA ILE A 116 10.15 -13.57 -4.95
C ILE A 116 9.40 -12.59 -4.05
N VAL A 117 9.83 -11.32 -4.00
CA VAL A 117 9.18 -10.29 -3.18
C VAL A 117 7.72 -10.07 -3.59
N ASP A 118 7.40 -10.10 -4.89
CA ASP A 118 6.00 -10.07 -5.37
C ASP A 118 5.13 -11.18 -4.76
N LEU A 119 5.68 -12.39 -4.57
CA LEU A 119 4.96 -13.49 -3.92
C LEU A 119 4.76 -13.22 -2.43
N ILE A 120 5.75 -12.61 -1.76
CA ILE A 120 5.62 -12.19 -0.36
C ILE A 120 4.51 -11.15 -0.24
N ASP A 121 4.45 -10.20 -1.15
CA ASP A 121 3.42 -9.16 -1.21
C ASP A 121 2.03 -9.75 -1.38
N ALA A 122 1.87 -10.77 -2.22
CA ALA A 122 0.62 -11.50 -2.37
C ALA A 122 0.13 -12.10 -1.04
N ILE A 123 1.05 -12.71 -0.29
CA ILE A 123 0.76 -13.33 1.01
C ILE A 123 0.43 -12.27 2.06
N LEU A 124 1.15 -11.13 2.06
CA LEU A 124 0.84 -10.00 2.93
C LEU A 124 -0.56 -9.44 2.64
N ILE A 125 -0.90 -9.22 1.37
CA ILE A 125 -2.24 -8.78 0.94
C ILE A 125 -3.31 -9.73 1.47
N LYS A 126 -3.13 -11.05 1.27
CA LYS A 126 -4.04 -12.06 1.77
C LYS A 126 -4.23 -11.95 3.28
N ASN A 127 -3.14 -11.92 4.04
CA ASN A 127 -3.17 -11.90 5.49
C ASN A 127 -3.82 -10.62 6.05
N ILE A 128 -3.54 -9.47 5.43
CA ILE A 128 -4.16 -8.18 5.79
C ILE A 128 -5.67 -8.24 5.57
N VAL A 129 -6.11 -8.71 4.41
CA VAL A 129 -7.54 -8.82 4.06
C VAL A 129 -8.25 -9.80 4.99
N GLN A 130 -7.67 -10.98 5.24
CA GLN A 130 -8.22 -11.96 6.18
C GLN A 130 -8.39 -11.38 7.58
N ASN A 131 -7.35 -10.74 8.12
CA ASN A 131 -7.41 -10.15 9.46
C ASN A 131 -8.48 -9.05 9.53
N THR A 132 -8.56 -8.19 8.51
CA THR A 132 -9.55 -7.10 8.46
C THR A 132 -10.98 -7.65 8.37
N LEU A 133 -11.21 -8.69 7.57
CA LEU A 133 -12.50 -9.37 7.46
C LEU A 133 -12.91 -10.05 8.78
N LYS A 134 -11.97 -10.67 9.49
CA LYS A 134 -12.23 -11.26 10.81
C LYS A 134 -12.60 -10.20 11.83
N GLU A 135 -11.85 -9.10 11.92
CA GLU A 135 -12.21 -7.95 12.78
C GLU A 135 -13.60 -7.40 12.41
N TYR A 136 -13.94 -7.38 11.12
CA TYR A 136 -15.22 -6.91 10.63
C TYR A 136 -16.40 -7.84 10.99
N GLN A 137 -16.22 -9.15 10.88
CA GLN A 137 -17.24 -10.14 11.27
C GLN A 137 -17.50 -10.13 12.78
N LEU A 138 -16.43 -10.04 13.58
CA LEU A 138 -16.53 -9.88 15.03
C LEU A 138 -17.31 -8.61 15.39
N TYR A 139 -17.03 -7.50 14.71
CA TYR A 139 -17.75 -6.24 14.92
C TYR A 139 -19.24 -6.34 14.53
N LYS A 140 -19.58 -7.08 13.46
CA LYS A 140 -20.99 -7.27 13.03
C LYS A 140 -21.80 -8.17 13.99
N GLY A 141 -21.14 -8.86 14.92
CA GLY A 141 -21.80 -9.75 15.88
C GLY A 141 -22.39 -11.01 15.24
N GLU A 142 -21.85 -11.47 14.09
CA GLU A 142 -22.22 -12.79 13.58
C GLU A 142 -21.59 -13.85 14.50
N PRO A 143 -22.38 -14.74 15.14
CA PRO A 143 -21.83 -15.76 16.01
C PRO A 143 -20.94 -16.69 15.19
N ASP A 144 -19.74 -16.92 15.72
CA ASP A 144 -18.78 -17.87 15.19
C ASP A 144 -19.46 -19.23 15.05
N LYS A 145 -19.70 -19.66 13.80
CA LYS A 145 -20.30 -20.98 13.51
C LYS A 145 -19.41 -22.15 13.97
N SER A 146 -18.23 -21.86 14.55
CA SER A 146 -17.34 -22.86 15.14
C SER A 146 -17.62 -23.19 16.62
N GLN A 147 -18.55 -22.48 17.30
CA GLN A 147 -18.91 -22.79 18.70
C GLN A 147 -20.39 -23.20 18.85
N ASN A 148 -20.72 -24.41 18.36
CA ASN A 148 -21.79 -25.21 18.97
C ASN A 148 -21.17 -26.17 19.97
N CYS A 149 -20.79 -25.67 21.15
CA CYS A 149 -20.63 -26.51 22.34
C CYS A 149 -21.65 -26.06 23.37
N PRO A 150 -22.66 -26.87 23.70
CA PRO A 150 -23.54 -26.56 24.82
C PRO A 150 -22.72 -26.57 26.12
N SER A 151 -22.81 -25.49 26.87
CA SER A 151 -22.33 -25.38 28.24
C SER A 151 -22.98 -26.47 29.10
N ILE A 152 -22.17 -27.40 29.61
CA ILE A 152 -22.59 -28.39 30.60
C ILE A 152 -22.74 -27.68 31.94
N THR A 153 -23.98 -27.40 32.34
CA THR A 153 -24.35 -27.13 33.74
C THR A 153 -25.01 -28.38 34.33
N GLY A 154 -24.32 -29.02 35.28
CA GLY A 154 -24.88 -29.69 36.48
C GLY A 154 -25.98 -30.77 36.35
N ARG A 155 -25.60 -31.99 36.78
CA ARG A 155 -26.43 -33.03 37.46
C ARG A 155 -27.61 -33.66 36.71
N THR A 156 -27.43 -34.89 36.22
CA THR A 156 -27.98 -36.14 36.81
C THR A 156 -27.62 -37.36 35.95
N ARG A 157 -27.25 -38.47 36.61
CA ARG A 157 -26.99 -39.78 36.00
C ARG A 157 -28.28 -40.34 35.38
N LYS A 158 -28.28 -40.61 34.06
CA LYS A 158 -29.09 -41.68 33.46
C LYS A 158 -28.40 -42.23 32.21
N LYS A 159 -28.22 -43.55 32.17
CA LYS A 159 -27.65 -44.32 31.05
C LYS A 159 -28.58 -44.24 29.83
N SER A 160 -28.08 -43.81 28.67
CA SER A 160 -28.72 -44.13 27.38
C SER A 160 -27.71 -44.13 26.20
N LYS A 161 -27.66 -45.32 25.57
CA LYS A 161 -27.22 -45.79 24.24
C LYS A 161 -26.24 -44.94 23.37
N PRO A 162 -25.25 -45.59 22.71
CA PRO A 162 -24.35 -44.92 21.77
C PRO A 162 -25.07 -44.66 20.44
N CYS A 163 -25.28 -43.39 20.09
CA CYS A 163 -25.73 -43.01 18.74
C CYS A 163 -24.55 -43.09 17.76
N LYS A 164 -24.73 -43.95 16.75
CA LYS A 164 -23.83 -44.22 15.63
C LYS A 164 -23.38 -42.93 14.94
N GLY A 165 -22.09 -42.88 14.61
CA GLY A 165 -21.44 -41.75 13.96
C GLY A 165 -22.06 -41.34 12.63
N LYS A 166 -22.29 -40.05 12.47
CA LYS A 166 -22.31 -39.38 11.17
C LYS A 166 -20.94 -38.72 10.98
N LYS A 167 -20.25 -39.10 9.91
CA LYS A 167 -18.99 -38.51 9.45
C LYS A 167 -19.17 -36.99 9.23
N PRO A 168 -18.19 -36.13 9.59
CA PRO A 168 -18.22 -34.72 9.23
C PRO A 168 -17.66 -34.54 7.81
N ASP A 169 -18.38 -35.01 6.79
CA ASP A 169 -18.03 -34.71 5.40
C ASP A 169 -18.73 -33.42 4.96
N LYS A 170 -18.11 -32.28 5.28
CA LYS A 170 -18.13 -31.01 4.53
C LYS A 170 -17.17 -30.03 5.21
N LYS A 171 -16.03 -29.76 4.57
CA LYS A 171 -15.12 -28.66 4.95
C LYS A 171 -15.95 -27.37 5.04
N VAL A 172 -16.17 -26.86 6.24
CA VAL A 172 -16.75 -25.53 6.44
C VAL A 172 -15.72 -24.53 5.92
N VAL A 173 -15.93 -24.02 4.70
CA VAL A 173 -15.07 -23.00 4.10
C VAL A 173 -15.20 -21.74 4.96
N ASP A 174 -14.07 -21.26 5.52
CA ASP A 174 -14.02 -20.01 6.26
C ASP A 174 -14.50 -18.89 5.32
N SER A 175 -15.58 -18.20 5.69
CA SER A 175 -16.19 -17.13 4.90
C SER A 175 -15.23 -15.97 4.55
N THR A 176 -14.11 -15.87 5.26
CA THR A 176 -13.04 -14.89 4.99
C THR A 176 -12.04 -15.35 3.93
N GLU A 177 -12.01 -16.64 3.62
CA GLU A 177 -11.01 -17.23 2.72
C GLU A 177 -11.22 -16.79 1.27
N VAL A 178 -12.46 -16.80 0.77
CA VAL A 178 -12.76 -16.48 -0.64
C VAL A 178 -12.33 -15.05 -1.02
N PRO A 179 -12.75 -13.96 -0.33
CA PRO A 179 -12.35 -12.61 -0.72
C PRO A 179 -10.84 -12.36 -0.58
N SER A 180 -10.21 -12.98 0.41
CA SER A 180 -8.76 -12.87 0.61
C SER A 180 -7.95 -13.56 -0.49
N ASN A 181 -8.40 -14.73 -0.95
CA ASN A 181 -7.78 -15.43 -2.08
C ASN A 181 -7.97 -14.64 -3.38
N VAL A 182 -9.15 -14.06 -3.62
CA VAL A 182 -9.37 -13.20 -4.79
C VAL A 182 -8.40 -12.01 -4.78
N SER A 183 -8.23 -11.35 -3.63
CA SER A 183 -7.30 -10.22 -3.49
C SER A 183 -5.86 -10.63 -3.79
N MET A 184 -5.43 -11.79 -3.27
CA MET A 184 -4.12 -12.37 -3.56
C MET A 184 -3.92 -12.66 -5.06
N LEU A 185 -4.91 -13.30 -5.70
CA LEU A 185 -4.85 -13.69 -7.11
C LEU A 185 -4.79 -12.48 -8.05
N VAL A 186 -5.52 -11.41 -7.72
CA VAL A 186 -5.49 -10.15 -8.49
C VAL A 186 -4.10 -9.54 -8.51
N TRP A 187 -3.30 -9.67 -7.44
CA TRP A 187 -1.91 -9.21 -7.44
C TRP A 187 -0.98 -10.18 -8.20
N LEU A 188 -1.09 -11.49 -7.91
CA LEU A 188 -0.20 -12.52 -8.47
C LEU A 188 -0.26 -12.62 -9.99
N TYR A 189 -1.45 -12.51 -10.57
CA TYR A 189 -1.72 -12.70 -12.00
C TYR A 189 -1.95 -11.40 -12.75
N ASN A 190 -1.64 -10.25 -12.15
CA ASN A 190 -1.69 -8.98 -12.86
C ASN A 190 -0.52 -8.89 -13.86
N PRO A 191 -0.79 -8.73 -15.16
CA PRO A 191 0.26 -8.69 -16.17
C PRO A 191 1.22 -7.50 -15.99
N LEU A 192 0.74 -6.37 -15.46
CA LEU A 192 1.57 -5.18 -15.26
C LEU A 192 2.59 -5.40 -14.13
N THR A 193 2.18 -6.02 -13.02
CA THR A 193 3.08 -6.28 -11.89
C THR A 193 4.12 -7.34 -12.25
N ILE A 194 3.67 -8.42 -12.90
CA ILE A 194 4.55 -9.45 -13.45
C ILE A 194 5.60 -8.81 -14.36
N ALA A 195 5.18 -8.03 -15.35
CA ALA A 195 6.10 -7.41 -16.31
C ALA A 195 7.10 -6.44 -15.64
N ILE A 196 6.67 -5.61 -14.69
CA ILE A 196 7.55 -4.65 -14.00
C ILE A 196 8.64 -5.38 -13.20
N GLY A 197 8.25 -6.42 -12.43
CA GLY A 197 9.20 -7.20 -11.64
C GLY A 197 10.20 -7.97 -12.50
N THR A 198 9.74 -8.61 -13.59
CA THR A 198 10.60 -9.41 -14.48
C THR A 198 11.51 -8.56 -15.37
N ARG A 199 11.12 -7.32 -15.68
CA ARG A 199 11.97 -6.34 -16.39
C ARG A 199 13.09 -5.76 -15.52
N GLY A 200 13.01 -5.89 -14.19
CA GLY A 200 14.07 -5.50 -13.26
C GLY A 200 13.83 -4.18 -12.52
N ASN A 201 12.58 -3.75 -12.36
CA ASN A 201 12.28 -2.60 -11.51
C ASN A 201 12.15 -3.03 -10.04
N CYS A 202 12.73 -2.27 -9.11
CA CYS A 202 12.72 -2.54 -7.68
C CYS A 202 11.44 -2.08 -6.95
N ASP A 203 10.42 -1.61 -7.66
CA ASP A 203 9.15 -1.16 -7.05
C ASP A 203 8.45 -2.24 -6.22
N SER A 204 8.63 -3.53 -6.53
CA SER A 204 8.15 -4.64 -5.69
C SER A 204 8.69 -4.54 -4.25
N ILE A 205 9.97 -4.19 -4.07
CA ILE A 205 10.55 -4.01 -2.73
C ILE A 205 9.95 -2.79 -2.02
N ALA A 206 9.65 -1.72 -2.77
CA ALA A 206 9.03 -0.53 -2.22
C ALA A 206 7.60 -0.82 -1.73
N VAL A 207 6.83 -1.56 -2.54
CA VAL A 207 5.49 -2.06 -2.20
C VAL A 207 5.54 -2.97 -0.97
N PHE A 208 6.51 -3.88 -0.90
CA PHE A 208 6.72 -4.75 0.26
C PHE A 208 6.84 -3.96 1.56
N PHE A 209 7.64 -2.90 1.61
CA PHE A 209 7.75 -2.11 2.85
C PHE A 209 6.43 -1.43 3.25
N VAL A 210 5.61 -0.99 2.29
CA VAL A 210 4.29 -0.42 2.57
C VAL A 210 3.31 -1.49 3.08
N LEU A 211 3.26 -2.65 2.42
CA LEU A 211 2.42 -3.78 2.84
C LEU A 211 2.85 -4.34 4.19
N ALA A 212 4.16 -4.44 4.44
CA ALA A 212 4.70 -4.86 5.72
C ALA A 212 4.34 -3.87 6.83
N THR A 213 4.37 -2.56 6.55
CA THR A 213 3.89 -1.52 7.50
C THR A 213 2.43 -1.73 7.84
N LEU A 214 1.56 -1.92 6.83
CA LEU A 214 0.13 -2.20 7.04
C LEU A 214 -0.11 -3.49 7.83
N TYR A 215 0.60 -4.57 7.48
CA TYR A 215 0.50 -5.85 8.17
C TYR A 215 0.88 -5.74 9.65
N VAL A 216 2.01 -5.10 9.97
CA VAL A 216 2.43 -4.92 11.37
C VAL A 216 1.46 -3.99 12.12
N LEU A 217 0.92 -2.97 11.46
CA LEU A 217 -0.01 -2.01 12.05
C LEU A 217 -1.39 -2.65 12.34
N GLN A 218 -1.96 -3.42 11.40
CA GLN A 218 -3.31 -3.99 11.50
C GLN A 218 -3.33 -5.35 12.20
N CYS A 219 -2.40 -6.25 11.86
CA CYS A 219 -2.41 -7.64 12.35
C CYS A 219 -1.67 -7.78 13.68
N LYS A 220 -0.45 -7.23 13.79
CA LYS A 220 0.39 -7.37 15.00
C LYS A 220 0.18 -6.24 16.02
N LYS A 221 -0.30 -5.08 15.56
CA LYS A 221 -0.54 -3.86 16.38
C LYS A 221 0.73 -3.32 17.06
N TRP A 222 1.91 -3.67 16.54
CA TRP A 222 3.20 -3.22 17.04
C TRP A 222 3.58 -1.87 16.44
N CYS A 223 3.09 -0.79 17.06
CA CYS A 223 3.18 0.56 16.51
C CYS A 223 4.63 1.04 16.29
N PHE A 224 5.56 0.72 17.22
CA PHE A 224 6.97 1.12 17.08
C PHE A 224 7.65 0.42 15.88
N ILE A 225 7.43 -0.89 15.71
CA ILE A 225 8.00 -1.66 14.60
C ILE A 225 7.38 -1.25 13.27
N ALA A 226 6.06 -0.99 13.24
CA ALA A 226 5.41 -0.40 12.07
C ALA A 226 6.06 0.94 11.69
N GLY A 227 6.40 1.78 12.69
CA GLY A 227 7.13 3.02 12.50
C GLY A 227 8.51 2.80 11.88
N LEU A 228 9.30 1.87 12.42
CA LEU A 228 10.62 1.53 11.89
C LEU A 228 10.56 1.13 10.41
N ILE A 229 9.65 0.22 10.05
CA ILE A 229 9.46 -0.25 8.67
C ILE A 229 9.00 0.89 7.76
N HIS A 230 8.09 1.76 8.24
CA HIS A 230 7.63 2.93 7.50
C HIS A 230 8.77 3.91 7.19
N GLY A 231 9.65 4.18 8.16
CA GLY A 231 10.82 5.04 7.94
C GLY A 231 11.81 4.44 6.95
N ILE A 232 12.01 3.11 6.96
CA ILE A 232 12.78 2.39 5.92
C ILE A 232 12.10 2.53 4.56
N SER A 233 10.76 2.41 4.51
CA SER A 233 9.97 2.57 3.29
C SER A 233 10.18 3.95 2.67
N ILE A 234 10.08 5.03 3.47
CA ILE A 234 10.32 6.42 3.05
C ILE A 234 11.77 6.62 2.57
N HIS A 235 12.73 6.00 3.26
CA HIS A 235 14.13 6.07 2.86
C HIS A 235 14.37 5.38 1.52
N PHE A 236 13.74 4.21 1.30
CA PHE A 236 13.86 3.43 0.07
C PHE A 236 13.21 4.15 -1.13
N ARG A 237 12.01 4.70 -0.94
CA ARG A 237 11.32 5.58 -1.88
C ARG A 237 10.62 6.69 -1.10
N LEU A 238 10.73 7.93 -1.55
CA LEU A 238 10.09 9.07 -0.86
C LEU A 238 8.55 8.98 -0.84
N TYR A 239 7.97 8.29 -1.83
CA TYR A 239 6.52 8.17 -2.05
C TYR A 239 5.70 7.78 -0.79
N PRO A 240 6.05 6.72 -0.04
CA PRO A 240 5.40 6.33 1.22
C PRO A 240 5.15 7.44 2.25
N ILE A 241 5.84 8.59 2.18
CA ILE A 241 5.65 9.69 3.14
C ILE A 241 4.18 10.17 3.19
N ILE A 242 3.45 10.07 2.08
CA ILE A 242 2.04 10.47 2.00
C ILE A 242 1.13 9.69 2.96
N TYR A 243 1.50 8.45 3.29
CA TYR A 243 0.71 7.58 4.17
C TYR A 243 0.90 7.89 5.66
N SER A 244 1.93 8.67 6.02
CA SER A 244 2.30 8.93 7.41
C SER A 244 1.15 9.53 8.22
N LEU A 245 0.43 10.52 7.65
CA LEU A 245 -0.71 11.13 8.32
C LEU A 245 -1.86 10.14 8.47
N THR A 246 -2.14 9.32 7.45
CA THR A 246 -3.17 8.27 7.53
C THR A 246 -2.88 7.26 8.63
N PHE A 247 -1.64 6.77 8.73
CA PHE A 247 -1.23 5.84 9.79
C PHE A 247 -1.32 6.48 11.17
N TYR A 248 -0.96 7.76 11.29
CA TYR A 248 -1.12 8.52 12.51
C TYR A 248 -2.60 8.65 12.91
N MET A 249 -3.48 9.00 11.97
CA MET A 249 -4.92 9.16 12.23
C MET A 249 -5.59 7.83 12.59
N TYR A 250 -5.19 6.72 11.98
CA TYR A 250 -5.68 5.37 12.30
C TYR A 250 -5.49 4.98 13.76
N LEU A 251 -4.35 5.36 14.34
CA LEU A 251 -4.02 5.08 15.74
C LEU A 251 -4.65 6.08 16.73
N SER A 252 -5.38 7.10 16.27
CA SER A 252 -6.02 8.08 17.15
C SER A 252 -7.04 7.39 18.08
N LYS A 253 -7.13 7.84 19.34
CA LYS A 253 -8.22 7.42 20.27
C LYS A 253 -9.62 7.75 19.73
N HIS A 254 -9.69 8.67 18.76
CA HIS A 254 -10.89 9.05 18.06
C HIS A 254 -11.14 8.24 16.80
N SER A 255 -10.37 7.17 16.57
CA SER A 255 -10.63 6.18 15.53
C SER A 255 -11.81 5.31 15.96
N PHE A 256 -12.94 5.39 15.24
CA PHE A 256 -14.19 4.68 15.59
C PHE A 256 -14.61 3.73 14.46
N TYR A 257 -15.46 2.75 14.78
CA TYR A 257 -16.00 1.79 13.82
C TYR A 257 -17.09 2.38 12.89
N SER A 258 -17.73 3.48 13.28
CA SER A 258 -18.60 4.32 12.43
C SER A 258 -18.97 5.63 13.16
N THR A 259 -19.36 6.68 12.42
CA THR A 259 -19.99 7.90 12.98
C THR A 259 -21.31 7.62 13.68
N GLU A 260 -22.05 6.60 13.23
CA GLU A 260 -23.31 6.13 13.84
C GLU A 260 -23.10 5.57 15.25
N ASP A 261 -21.98 4.86 15.48
CA ASP A 261 -21.70 4.25 16.78
C ASP A 261 -21.41 5.28 17.86
N ARG A 262 -20.87 6.46 17.50
CA ARG A 262 -20.73 7.57 18.46
C ARG A 262 -22.10 8.09 18.91
N ARG A 263 -23.12 7.99 18.04
CA ARG A 263 -24.51 8.34 18.35
C ARG A 263 -25.14 7.27 19.25
N LYS A 264 -24.99 5.98 18.92
CA LYS A 264 -25.48 4.86 19.73
C LYS A 264 -24.78 4.77 21.10
N ALA A 265 -23.46 4.94 21.17
CA ALA A 265 -22.71 4.95 22.43
C ALA A 265 -23.08 6.15 23.32
N ARG A 266 -23.40 7.31 22.74
CA ARG A 266 -23.95 8.46 23.48
C ARG A 266 -25.38 8.21 23.97
N LEU A 267 -26.23 7.59 23.15
CA LEU A 267 -27.58 7.18 23.56
C LEU A 267 -27.52 6.17 24.71
N ASN A 268 -26.61 5.19 24.64
CA ASN A 268 -26.45 4.17 25.69
C ASN A 268 -25.74 4.68 26.95
N SER A 269 -24.91 5.74 26.85
CA SER A 269 -24.29 6.38 28.02
C SER A 269 -25.22 7.35 28.76
N GLY A 270 -26.46 7.53 28.29
CA GLY A 270 -27.53 8.26 28.99
C GLY A 270 -28.29 7.39 30.00
N GLY A 271 -27.67 6.35 30.55
CA GLY A 271 -28.26 5.48 31.56
C GLY A 271 -28.27 6.14 32.94
N GLY A 272 -29.32 6.92 33.21
CA GLY A 272 -29.73 7.35 34.54
C GLY A 272 -31.24 7.14 34.67
N THR A 273 -31.60 6.10 35.40
CA THR A 273 -32.96 5.63 35.71
C THR A 273 -33.87 6.75 36.19
N LYS A 274 -35.07 6.86 35.61
CA LYS A 274 -36.34 7.16 36.29
C LYS A 274 -37.49 6.86 35.33
N GLU A 275 -38.23 5.80 35.66
CA GLU A 275 -39.60 5.61 35.20
C GLU A 275 -40.42 6.86 35.52
N ILE A 276 -41.24 7.32 34.57
CA ILE A 276 -42.56 7.94 34.77
C ILE A 276 -43.25 7.95 33.39
N THR A 277 -44.33 7.17 33.31
CA THR A 277 -45.51 7.22 32.41
C THR A 277 -45.49 8.13 31.16
N ALA A 278 -45.75 7.53 29.99
CA ALA A 278 -46.24 8.23 28.79
C ALA A 278 -47.73 8.62 28.97
N PRO A 279 -48.28 9.62 28.24
CA PRO A 279 -48.61 9.43 26.81
C PRO A 279 -48.40 10.74 25.97
N PRO A 280 -48.90 10.87 24.72
CA PRO A 280 -48.07 10.90 23.52
C PRO A 280 -48.09 12.25 22.79
N GLU A 281 -46.93 12.87 22.56
CA GLU A 281 -46.79 13.85 21.48
C GLU A 281 -45.32 13.92 21.05
N ILE A 282 -44.98 13.10 20.04
CA ILE A 282 -43.70 13.25 19.34
C ILE A 282 -43.83 14.49 18.47
N ARG A 283 -43.54 15.66 19.05
CA ARG A 283 -43.10 16.82 18.26
C ARG A 283 -41.83 16.40 17.55
N VAL A 284 -41.97 16.13 16.25
CA VAL A 284 -40.87 16.06 15.29
C VAL A 284 -40.14 17.40 15.39
N VAL A 285 -39.08 17.46 16.19
CA VAL A 285 -38.20 18.63 16.21
C VAL A 285 -37.55 18.70 14.84
N PRO A 286 -37.77 19.78 14.06
CA PRO A 286 -37.27 19.85 12.71
C PRO A 286 -35.75 19.82 12.74
N ARG A 287 -35.21 19.04 11.79
CA ARG A 287 -33.80 18.97 11.39
C ARG A 287 -33.23 20.39 11.32
N LYS A 288 -32.55 20.87 12.38
CA LYS A 288 -31.71 22.06 12.27
C LYS A 288 -30.59 21.70 11.31
N THR A 289 -30.67 22.27 10.12
CA THR A 289 -29.65 22.26 9.08
C THR A 289 -28.41 22.92 9.66
N GLU A 290 -27.60 22.18 10.43
CA GLU A 290 -26.27 22.64 10.81
C GLU A 290 -25.50 22.86 9.51
N LYS A 291 -25.18 24.12 9.21
CA LYS A 291 -24.33 24.50 8.09
C LYS A 291 -23.06 23.64 8.17
N LYS A 292 -22.78 22.89 7.09
CA LYS A 292 -21.60 22.02 6.94
C LYS A 292 -20.33 22.87 6.86
N THR A 293 -19.89 23.47 7.97
CA THR A 293 -18.55 24.07 8.04
C THR A 293 -17.54 22.96 8.23
N ILE A 294 -16.63 22.83 7.26
CA ILE A 294 -15.67 21.72 7.09
C ILE A 294 -14.64 21.63 8.24
N PHE A 295 -14.39 22.73 8.97
CA PHE A 295 -13.39 22.79 10.04
C PHE A 295 -14.00 23.21 11.39
N ARG A 296 -14.54 22.24 12.14
CA ARG A 296 -14.80 22.42 13.58
C ARG A 296 -13.49 22.32 14.36
N LYS A 297 -13.27 23.16 15.37
CA LYS A 297 -12.14 23.09 16.35
C LYS A 297 -11.92 21.66 16.91
N LYS A 298 -12.96 20.84 16.91
CA LYS A 298 -12.96 19.42 17.25
C LYS A 298 -11.99 18.55 16.43
N TYR A 299 -11.67 18.90 15.18
CA TYR A 299 -10.71 18.14 14.36
C TYR A 299 -9.26 18.33 14.81
N LEU A 300 -8.91 19.49 15.36
CA LEU A 300 -7.58 19.74 15.95
C LEU A 300 -7.34 18.84 17.17
N LEU A 301 -8.40 18.49 17.91
CA LEU A 301 -8.32 17.56 19.03
C LEU A 301 -7.95 16.13 18.58
N TYR A 302 -8.17 15.77 17.31
CA TYR A 302 -7.80 14.46 16.78
C TYR A 302 -6.29 14.33 16.51
N LEU A 303 -5.59 15.47 16.38
CA LEU A 303 -4.14 15.52 16.23
C LEU A 303 -3.40 15.37 17.57
N VAL A 304 -4.09 15.47 18.70
CA VAL A 304 -3.47 15.29 20.02
C VAL A 304 -2.89 13.88 20.13
N PRO A 305 -1.57 13.74 20.33
CA PRO A 305 -0.89 12.45 20.26
C PRO A 305 -1.26 11.56 21.44
N ASN A 306 -1.44 10.27 21.15
CA ASN A 306 -1.46 9.21 22.15
C ASN A 306 -0.17 8.38 22.11
N PHE A 307 0.03 7.52 23.12
CA PHE A 307 1.24 6.69 23.21
C PHE A 307 1.50 5.81 21.97
N SER A 308 0.46 5.27 21.33
CA SER A 308 0.62 4.45 20.11
C SER A 308 1.07 5.30 18.93
N GLN A 309 0.50 6.49 18.76
CA GLN A 309 0.91 7.47 17.76
C GLN A 309 2.36 7.93 17.98
N ILE A 310 2.73 8.24 19.24
CA ILE A 310 4.11 8.64 19.60
C ILE A 310 5.08 7.50 19.27
N ARG A 311 4.77 6.24 19.63
CA ARG A 311 5.61 5.09 19.31
C ARG A 311 5.81 4.90 17.80
N LEU A 312 4.75 5.08 17.00
CA LEU A 312 4.84 5.03 15.54
C LEU A 312 5.80 6.12 15.01
N VAL A 313 5.60 7.36 15.45
CA VAL A 313 6.42 8.50 15.02
C VAL A 313 7.88 8.33 15.46
N GLN A 314 8.12 7.90 16.70
CA GLN A 314 9.47 7.61 17.21
C GLN A 314 10.17 6.54 16.40
N GLY A 315 9.50 5.42 16.08
CA GLY A 315 10.06 4.38 15.23
C GLY A 315 10.41 4.91 13.83
N CYS A 316 9.51 5.68 13.22
CA CYS A 316 9.73 6.24 11.89
C CYS A 316 10.90 7.23 11.85
N ILE A 317 10.98 8.14 12.83
CA ILE A 317 12.09 9.10 12.94
C ILE A 317 13.39 8.34 13.17
N LEU A 318 13.41 7.37 14.09
CA LEU A 318 14.62 6.62 14.41
C LEU A 318 15.21 5.94 13.16
N SER A 319 14.42 5.17 12.41
CA SER A 319 14.94 4.46 11.23
C SER A 319 15.31 5.41 10.08
N LEU A 320 14.48 6.42 9.81
CA LEU A 320 14.72 7.36 8.72
C LEU A 320 15.99 8.18 8.98
N PHE A 321 16.10 8.82 10.14
CA PHE A 321 17.27 9.64 10.46
C PHE A 321 18.53 8.80 10.68
N SER A 322 18.42 7.56 11.18
CA SER A 322 19.60 6.69 11.25
C SER A 322 20.14 6.33 9.86
N LEU A 323 19.25 6.00 8.91
CA LEU A 323 19.67 5.65 7.55
C LEU A 323 20.21 6.86 6.79
N VAL A 324 19.54 8.01 6.92
CA VAL A 324 20.02 9.28 6.35
C VAL A 324 21.37 9.65 6.95
N GLY A 325 21.54 9.53 8.26
CA GLY A 325 22.82 9.80 8.94
C GLY A 325 23.94 8.89 8.47
N VAL A 326 23.71 7.57 8.42
CA VAL A 326 24.71 6.60 7.93
C VAL A 326 25.13 6.90 6.50
N PHE A 327 24.19 7.09 5.57
CA PHE A 327 24.54 7.34 4.17
C PHE A 327 25.08 8.74 3.91
N TYR A 328 24.70 9.74 4.71
CA TYR A 328 25.34 11.05 4.66
C TYR A 328 26.81 10.97 5.11
N MET A 329 27.11 10.20 6.16
CA MET A 329 28.50 9.98 6.59
C MET A 329 29.33 9.23 5.54
N MET A 330 28.70 8.36 4.74
CA MET A 330 29.38 7.60 3.68
C MET A 330 29.59 8.39 2.38
N TYR A 331 28.58 9.16 1.93
CA TYR A 331 28.53 9.75 0.59
C TYR A 331 28.31 11.27 0.57
N GLY A 332 28.19 11.91 1.74
CA GLY A 332 28.07 13.36 1.87
C GLY A 332 26.81 13.95 1.24
N HIS A 333 26.93 15.18 0.74
CA HIS A 333 25.82 15.94 0.15
C HIS A 333 25.29 15.33 -1.15
N GLU A 334 26.12 14.60 -1.90
CA GLU A 334 25.72 13.95 -3.14
C GLU A 334 24.54 12.99 -2.92
N PHE A 335 24.60 12.18 -1.85
CA PHE A 335 23.49 11.32 -1.43
C PHE A 335 22.19 12.11 -1.19
N VAL A 336 22.26 13.18 -0.39
CA VAL A 336 21.06 13.95 -0.03
C VAL A 336 20.45 14.60 -1.28
N HIS A 337 21.31 15.14 -2.14
CA HIS A 337 20.87 15.75 -3.39
C HIS A 337 20.18 14.73 -4.29
N GLU A 338 20.85 13.62 -4.60
CA GLU A 338 20.38 12.68 -5.62
C GLU A 338 19.23 11.78 -5.15
N THR A 339 19.19 11.43 -3.86
CA THR A 339 18.11 10.60 -3.31
C THR A 339 16.87 11.41 -2.95
N TYR A 340 17.00 12.66 -2.50
CA TYR A 340 15.85 13.45 -2.01
C TYR A 340 15.61 14.75 -2.77
N LEU A 341 16.59 15.66 -2.81
CA LEU A 341 16.36 17.03 -3.29
C LEU A 341 16.07 17.09 -4.79
N TYR A 342 16.73 16.24 -5.58
CA TYR A 342 16.55 16.15 -7.03
C TYR A 342 15.08 15.98 -7.42
N HIS A 343 14.30 15.20 -6.66
CA HIS A 343 12.90 14.92 -6.96
C HIS A 343 11.98 16.12 -6.78
N PHE A 344 12.36 17.12 -5.97
CA PHE A 344 11.60 18.36 -5.81
C PHE A 344 11.87 19.38 -6.92
N THR A 345 13.03 19.27 -7.57
CA THR A 345 13.45 20.18 -8.65
C THR A 345 13.31 19.59 -10.03
N ARG A 346 13.12 18.27 -10.14
CA ARG A 346 13.02 17.54 -11.41
C ARG A 346 11.88 18.10 -12.25
N ARG A 347 12.20 18.41 -13.50
CA ARG A 347 11.25 18.67 -14.59
C ARG A 347 11.48 17.61 -15.64
N ASP A 348 10.42 16.93 -16.05
CA ASP A 348 10.51 15.92 -17.10
C ASP A 348 9.36 16.13 -18.06
N SER A 349 9.70 16.53 -19.28
CA SER A 349 8.73 16.73 -20.33
C SER A 349 8.58 15.49 -21.21
N ARG A 350 9.51 14.54 -21.22
CA ARG A 350 9.38 13.36 -22.09
C ARG A 350 8.59 12.27 -21.38
N HIS A 351 7.81 11.49 -22.13
CA HIS A 351 7.06 10.36 -21.60
C HIS A 351 6.23 10.67 -20.32
N ASN A 352 5.70 11.89 -20.21
CA ASN A 352 5.04 12.39 -19.00
C ASN A 352 3.52 12.50 -19.19
N PHE A 353 2.76 11.58 -18.57
CA PHE A 353 1.29 11.56 -18.58
C PHE A 353 0.65 12.70 -17.78
N SER A 354 1.44 13.48 -17.03
CA SER A 354 0.94 14.51 -16.13
C SER A 354 0.12 15.56 -16.88
N LEU A 355 -0.94 16.03 -16.22
CA LEU A 355 -1.70 17.23 -16.63
C LEU A 355 -0.79 18.44 -16.86
N TYR A 356 0.32 18.52 -16.10
CA TYR A 356 1.25 19.64 -16.10
C TYR A 356 2.39 19.51 -17.11
N PHE A 357 2.43 18.43 -17.91
CA PHE A 357 3.49 18.19 -18.90
C PHE A 357 3.71 19.41 -19.81
N TYR A 358 2.66 19.90 -20.47
CA TYR A 358 2.78 20.97 -21.44
C TYR A 358 3.18 22.31 -20.80
N LEU A 359 2.67 22.57 -19.59
CA LEU A 359 3.10 23.73 -18.79
C LEU A 359 4.60 23.66 -18.45
N GLN A 360 5.11 22.49 -18.06
CA GLN A 360 6.54 22.30 -17.79
C GLN A 360 7.39 22.44 -19.04
N TYR A 361 6.90 21.94 -20.18
CA TYR A 361 7.57 22.09 -21.47
C TYR A 361 7.73 23.57 -21.85
N LEU A 362 6.65 24.35 -21.81
CA LEU A 362 6.68 25.78 -22.15
C LEU A 362 7.50 26.61 -21.16
N THR A 363 7.52 26.21 -19.88
CA THR A 363 8.26 26.93 -18.82
C THR A 363 9.67 26.39 -18.58
N ALA A 364 10.16 25.45 -19.42
CA ALA A 364 11.46 24.79 -19.24
C ALA A 364 12.62 25.80 -19.18
N TRP A 365 12.58 26.83 -20.02
CA TRP A 365 13.63 27.86 -20.15
C TRP A 365 13.45 29.04 -19.18
N ILE A 366 12.32 29.11 -18.49
CA ILE A 366 11.99 30.23 -17.59
C ILE A 366 12.57 29.93 -16.20
N LYS A 367 13.58 30.71 -15.80
CA LYS A 367 14.29 30.56 -14.51
C LYS A 367 13.38 30.88 -13.31
N ASN A 368 12.57 31.94 -13.41
CA ASN A 368 11.68 32.40 -12.34
C ASN A 368 10.23 32.09 -12.66
N VAL A 369 9.81 30.88 -12.33
CA VAL A 369 8.38 30.53 -12.33
C VAL A 369 7.76 31.12 -11.07
N GLY A 370 6.71 31.94 -11.22
CA GLY A 370 6.07 32.61 -10.08
C GLY A 370 5.61 31.63 -8.99
N ILE A 371 5.74 32.04 -7.73
CA ILE A 371 5.38 31.21 -6.55
C ILE A 371 3.94 30.69 -6.66
N TRP A 372 3.02 31.51 -7.17
CA TRP A 372 1.62 31.15 -7.37
C TRP A 372 1.43 29.93 -8.27
N GLN A 373 2.24 29.76 -9.31
CA GLN A 373 2.15 28.57 -10.16
C GLN A 373 2.50 27.31 -9.36
N LYS A 374 3.59 27.33 -8.57
CA LYS A 374 3.97 26.18 -7.73
C LYS A 374 2.88 25.86 -6.70
N VAL A 375 2.31 26.89 -6.08
CA VAL A 375 1.22 26.74 -5.11
C VAL A 375 -0.01 26.12 -5.79
N LEU A 376 -0.46 26.63 -6.93
CA LEU A 376 -1.66 26.13 -7.63
C LEU A 376 -1.49 24.69 -8.14
N VAL A 377 -0.28 24.28 -8.51
CA VAL A 377 0.02 22.90 -8.92
C VAL A 377 -0.03 21.94 -7.72
N ILE A 378 0.56 22.32 -6.58
CA ILE A 378 0.75 21.39 -5.44
C ILE A 378 -0.43 21.41 -4.46
N LEU A 379 -1.08 22.57 -4.27
CA LEU A 379 -2.09 22.77 -3.24
C LEU A 379 -3.29 21.80 -3.37
N PRO A 380 -3.88 21.55 -4.56
CA PRO A 380 -4.99 20.61 -4.69
C PRO A 380 -4.62 19.21 -4.20
N GLN A 381 -3.41 18.74 -4.51
CA GLN A 381 -2.90 17.45 -4.08
C GLN A 381 -2.78 17.40 -2.54
N ILE A 382 -2.15 18.40 -1.92
CA ILE A 382 -1.99 18.46 -0.45
C ILE A 382 -3.36 18.48 0.24
N VAL A 383 -4.29 19.28 -0.25
CA VAL A 383 -5.65 19.38 0.32
C VAL A 383 -6.34 18.02 0.28
N LEU A 384 -6.31 17.31 -0.85
CA LEU A 384 -6.92 15.99 -0.98
C LEU A 384 -6.24 14.93 -0.08
N LEU A 385 -4.91 14.92 0.00
CA LEU A 385 -4.17 14.00 0.88
C LEU A 385 -4.57 14.19 2.35
N VAL A 386 -4.69 15.44 2.81
CA VAL A 386 -5.15 15.77 4.16
C VAL A 386 -6.61 15.36 4.35
N VAL A 387 -7.51 15.75 3.45
CA VAL A 387 -8.94 15.43 3.54
C VAL A 387 -9.18 13.92 3.62
N PHE A 388 -8.52 13.12 2.77
CA PHE A 388 -8.66 11.66 2.82
C PHE A 388 -8.05 11.05 4.08
N SER A 389 -6.91 11.56 4.58
CA SER A 389 -6.34 11.12 5.86
C SER A 389 -7.34 11.28 7.01
N PHE A 390 -8.03 12.43 7.08
CA PHE A 390 -9.03 12.68 8.12
C PHE A 390 -10.32 11.88 7.89
N ARG A 391 -10.79 11.79 6.64
CA ARG A 391 -12.09 11.16 6.32
C ARG A 391 -12.07 9.64 6.47
N TYR A 392 -11.00 8.99 6.02
CA TYR A 392 -10.88 7.53 5.95
C TYR A 392 -9.84 6.98 6.94
N GLY A 393 -8.80 7.75 7.30
CA GLY A 393 -7.83 7.34 8.31
C GLY A 393 -8.43 7.25 9.72
N LEU A 394 -9.45 8.06 10.05
CA LEU A 394 -10.15 8.00 11.34
C LEU A 394 -11.14 6.83 11.50
N ASN A 395 -11.37 6.03 10.46
CA ASN A 395 -12.19 4.83 10.57
C ASN A 395 -11.32 3.59 10.39
N ARG A 396 -11.40 2.69 11.37
CA ARG A 396 -10.55 1.51 11.48
C ARG A 396 -10.65 0.58 10.27
N PHE A 397 -11.84 0.41 9.70
CA PHE A 397 -12.03 -0.46 8.53
C PHE A 397 -11.68 0.23 7.21
N SER A 398 -11.60 1.55 7.16
CA SER A 398 -11.30 2.28 5.92
C SER A 398 -9.81 2.62 5.74
N LEU A 399 -8.92 2.11 6.59
CA LEU A 399 -7.48 2.39 6.48
C LEU A 399 -6.94 2.03 5.08
N ASN A 400 -7.21 0.82 4.60
CA ASN A 400 -6.72 0.37 3.29
C ASN A 400 -7.25 1.26 2.16
N PHE A 401 -8.52 1.67 2.26
CA PHE A 401 -9.14 2.59 1.31
C PHE A 401 -8.56 4.01 1.40
N SER A 402 -8.17 4.46 2.59
CA SER A 402 -7.45 5.72 2.77
C SER A 402 -6.09 5.70 2.08
N VAL A 403 -5.36 4.58 2.17
CA VAL A 403 -4.10 4.40 1.44
C VAL A 403 -4.37 4.42 -0.07
N LEU A 404 -5.37 3.66 -0.56
CA LEU A 404 -5.71 3.61 -1.99
C LEU A 404 -6.04 5.00 -2.57
N THR A 405 -6.90 5.75 -1.89
CA THR A 405 -7.28 7.10 -2.32
C THR A 405 -6.09 8.06 -2.31
N GLN A 406 -5.20 7.97 -1.32
CA GLN A 406 -3.94 8.73 -1.31
C GLN A 406 -3.02 8.35 -2.46
N THR A 407 -2.91 7.06 -2.76
CA THR A 407 -2.11 6.58 -3.88
C THR A 407 -2.61 7.17 -5.20
N ILE A 408 -3.91 7.07 -5.46
CA ILE A 408 -4.52 7.59 -6.70
C ILE A 408 -4.36 9.10 -6.79
N VAL A 409 -4.59 9.85 -5.70
CA VAL A 409 -4.38 11.31 -5.67
C VAL A 409 -2.94 11.67 -5.98
N MET A 410 -1.98 10.99 -5.33
CA MET A 410 -0.57 11.26 -5.58
C MET A 410 -0.26 11.05 -7.06
N VAL A 411 -0.59 9.88 -7.60
CA VAL A 411 -0.28 9.53 -9.00
C VAL A 411 -0.93 10.52 -9.96
N THR A 412 -2.21 10.84 -9.77
CA THR A 412 -2.99 11.69 -10.69
C THR A 412 -2.52 13.14 -10.71
N TYR A 413 -2.12 13.68 -9.56
CA TYR A 413 -1.67 15.08 -9.43
C TYR A 413 -0.16 15.25 -9.53
N ASN A 414 0.60 14.17 -9.75
CA ASN A 414 2.05 14.25 -9.86
C ASN A 414 2.45 15.12 -11.07
N THR A 415 3.45 15.98 -10.88
CA THR A 415 4.05 16.80 -11.94
C THR A 415 4.85 15.99 -12.94
N VAL A 416 5.42 14.86 -12.51
CA VAL A 416 6.13 13.91 -13.38
C VAL A 416 5.51 12.53 -13.19
N LEU A 417 4.70 12.11 -14.16
CA LEU A 417 3.94 10.87 -14.12
C LEU A 417 4.37 9.93 -15.24
N THR A 418 5.04 8.84 -14.85
CA THR A 418 5.42 7.73 -15.72
C THR A 418 4.54 6.50 -15.44
N SER A 419 4.53 5.51 -16.34
CA SER A 419 3.73 4.30 -16.20
C SER A 419 4.09 3.43 -14.98
N GLN A 420 5.34 3.53 -14.49
CA GLN A 420 5.81 2.80 -13.29
C GLN A 420 4.95 3.11 -12.05
N TYR A 421 4.42 4.34 -11.93
CA TYR A 421 3.60 4.75 -10.79
C TYR A 421 2.30 3.94 -10.64
N PHE A 422 1.78 3.35 -11.72
CA PHE A 422 0.54 2.59 -11.68
C PHE A 422 0.65 1.31 -10.84
N VAL A 423 1.86 0.77 -10.67
CA VAL A 423 2.09 -0.42 -9.81
C VAL A 423 1.63 -0.17 -8.38
N TRP A 424 1.78 1.07 -7.89
CA TRP A 424 1.36 1.44 -6.53
C TRP A 424 -0.16 1.35 -6.35
N ILE A 425 -0.93 1.75 -7.37
CA ILE A 425 -2.39 1.61 -7.36
C ILE A 425 -2.76 0.13 -7.36
N MET A 426 -2.09 -0.66 -8.20
CA MET A 426 -2.35 -2.10 -8.32
C MET A 426 -1.93 -2.90 -7.09
N ALA A 427 -0.98 -2.40 -6.29
CA ALA A 427 -0.58 -3.01 -5.02
C ALA A 427 -1.62 -2.82 -3.91
N VAL A 428 -2.23 -1.63 -3.85
CA VAL A 428 -3.15 -1.28 -2.76
C VAL A 428 -4.61 -1.63 -3.09
N LEU A 429 -5.00 -1.59 -4.37
CA LEU A 429 -6.37 -1.89 -4.81
C LEU A 429 -6.88 -3.27 -4.32
N PRO A 430 -6.10 -4.37 -4.40
CA PRO A 430 -6.50 -5.68 -3.88
C PRO A 430 -6.95 -5.67 -2.42
N LEU A 431 -6.34 -4.85 -1.56
CA LEU A 431 -6.69 -4.74 -0.14
C LEU A 431 -8.13 -4.23 0.09
N CYS A 432 -8.69 -3.54 -0.90
CA CYS A 432 -9.97 -2.84 -0.81
C CYS A 432 -11.10 -3.53 -1.60
N LEU A 433 -10.81 -4.55 -2.41
CA LEU A 433 -11.79 -5.16 -3.33
C LEU A 433 -13.06 -5.64 -2.61
N TRP A 434 -12.91 -6.24 -1.44
CA TRP A 434 -14.04 -6.72 -0.64
C TRP A 434 -14.93 -5.59 -0.07
N GLN A 435 -14.44 -4.34 -0.06
CA GLN A 435 -15.15 -3.14 0.44
C GLN A 435 -15.82 -2.33 -0.67
N ILE A 436 -15.45 -2.58 -1.93
CA ILE A 436 -15.96 -1.85 -3.11
C ILE A 436 -17.08 -2.69 -3.74
N LYS A 437 -18.33 -2.23 -3.62
CA LYS A 437 -19.48 -2.89 -4.27
C LYS A 437 -19.71 -2.32 -5.66
N ILE A 438 -18.94 -2.81 -6.62
CA ILE A 438 -19.14 -2.49 -8.03
C ILE A 438 -19.64 -3.74 -8.77
N SER A 439 -20.56 -3.56 -9.71
CA SER A 439 -20.96 -4.64 -10.61
C SER A 439 -19.77 -5.01 -11.52
N ALA A 440 -19.67 -6.26 -11.95
CA ALA A 440 -18.59 -6.71 -12.83
C ALA A 440 -18.52 -5.87 -14.13
N ASN A 441 -19.67 -5.52 -14.71
CA ASN A 441 -19.74 -4.68 -15.91
C ASN A 441 -19.20 -3.27 -15.68
N ASN A 442 -19.55 -2.64 -14.55
CA ASN A 442 -19.03 -1.32 -14.21
C ASN A 442 -17.53 -1.39 -13.89
N GLY A 443 -17.07 -2.44 -13.21
CA GLY A 443 -15.65 -2.67 -12.95
C GLY A 443 -14.86 -2.83 -14.24
N LEU A 444 -15.34 -3.67 -15.16
CA LEU A 444 -14.74 -3.86 -16.49
C LEU A 444 -14.72 -2.54 -17.28
N PHE A 445 -15.82 -1.78 -17.26
CA PHE A 445 -15.89 -0.47 -17.89
C PHE A 445 -14.81 0.49 -17.36
N LEU A 446 -14.61 0.56 -16.04
CA LEU A 446 -13.56 1.41 -15.45
C LEU A 446 -12.15 0.97 -15.87
N VAL A 447 -11.89 -0.35 -15.91
CA VAL A 447 -10.61 -0.89 -16.38
C VAL A 447 -10.39 -0.56 -17.85
N THR A 448 -11.39 -0.73 -18.70
CA THR A 448 -11.33 -0.39 -20.13
C THR A 448 -11.07 1.09 -20.33
N VAL A 449 -11.78 1.97 -19.62
CA VAL A 449 -11.55 3.42 -19.70
C VAL A 449 -10.11 3.78 -19.28
N TRP A 450 -9.59 3.14 -18.23
CA TRP A 450 -8.24 3.41 -17.75
C TRP A 450 -7.15 2.98 -18.74
N PHE A 451 -7.27 1.82 -19.37
CA PHE A 451 -6.34 1.37 -20.42
C PHE A 451 -6.52 2.13 -21.74
N ALA A 452 -7.76 2.45 -22.13
CA ALA A 452 -8.04 3.23 -23.32
C ALA A 452 -7.44 4.63 -23.22
N ALA A 453 -7.51 5.28 -22.06
CA ALA A 453 -6.89 6.58 -21.83
C ALA A 453 -5.35 6.52 -21.95
N GLN A 454 -4.72 5.44 -21.48
CA GLN A 454 -3.27 5.24 -21.67
C GLN A 454 -2.91 5.00 -23.14
N GLY A 455 -3.65 4.13 -23.83
CA GLY A 455 -3.44 3.85 -25.25
C GLY A 455 -3.63 5.09 -26.12
N ALA A 456 -4.67 5.88 -25.85
CA ALA A 456 -4.96 7.13 -26.54
C ALA A 456 -3.84 8.18 -26.34
N TRP A 457 -3.19 8.18 -25.18
CA TRP A 457 -2.04 9.04 -24.90
C TRP A 457 -0.77 8.58 -25.62
N LEU A 458 -0.52 7.27 -25.68
CA LEU A 458 0.69 6.70 -26.29
C LEU A 458 0.80 6.95 -27.79
N LEU A 459 -0.32 7.00 -28.52
CA LEU A 459 -0.32 7.21 -29.97
C LEU A 459 0.30 8.56 -30.40
N PRO A 460 -0.16 9.73 -29.94
CA PRO A 460 0.48 11.00 -30.28
C PRO A 460 1.90 11.10 -29.71
N ALA A 461 2.17 10.50 -28.55
CA ALA A 461 3.53 10.46 -27.98
C ALA A 461 4.51 9.69 -28.87
N TYR A 462 4.08 8.57 -29.45
CA TYR A 462 4.86 7.79 -30.40
C TYR A 462 5.24 8.62 -31.64
N PHE A 463 4.28 9.33 -32.23
CA PHE A 463 4.56 10.20 -33.38
C PHE A 463 5.51 11.35 -33.03
N LEU A 464 5.44 11.88 -31.82
CA LEU A 464 6.38 12.91 -31.36
C LEU A 464 7.80 12.36 -31.22
N GLU A 465 7.94 11.23 -30.53
CA GLU A 465 9.24 10.74 -30.07
C GLU A 465 9.98 9.92 -31.12
N PHE A 466 9.26 9.12 -31.91
CA PHE A 466 9.85 8.24 -32.92
C PHE A 466 9.80 8.80 -34.33
N HIS A 467 8.74 9.56 -34.67
CA HIS A 467 8.60 10.16 -36.00
C HIS A 467 8.94 11.65 -36.05
N GLY A 468 9.21 12.30 -34.91
CA GLY A 468 9.57 13.71 -34.85
C GLY A 468 8.43 14.67 -35.25
N GLN A 469 7.18 14.22 -35.28
CA GLN A 469 6.03 15.03 -35.65
C GLN A 469 5.58 15.92 -34.50
N ASN A 470 5.20 17.17 -34.78
CA ASN A 470 4.72 18.09 -33.75
C ASN A 470 3.30 17.74 -33.27
N THR A 471 3.19 16.84 -32.29
CA THR A 471 1.92 16.41 -31.69
C THR A 471 1.75 16.88 -30.24
N PHE A 472 2.51 17.88 -29.78
CA PHE A 472 2.49 18.37 -28.39
C PHE A 472 1.09 18.72 -27.88
N LEU A 473 0.27 19.39 -28.71
CA LEU A 473 -1.10 19.75 -28.35
C LEU A 473 -2.00 18.51 -28.15
N PHE A 474 -1.86 17.50 -29.01
CA PHE A 474 -2.60 16.25 -28.88
C PHE A 474 -2.20 15.49 -27.62
N ILE A 475 -0.89 15.43 -27.30
CA ILE A 475 -0.41 14.84 -26.05
C ILE A 475 -1.01 15.58 -24.85
N TRP A 476 -1.06 16.92 -24.89
CA TRP A 476 -1.67 17.71 -23.82
C TRP A 476 -3.17 17.40 -23.64
N ILE A 477 -3.94 17.36 -24.74
CA ILE A 477 -5.37 16.98 -24.70
C ILE A 477 -5.53 15.57 -24.12
N GLN A 478 -4.67 14.62 -24.49
CA GLN A 478 -4.71 13.28 -23.93
C GLN A 478 -4.29 13.23 -22.45
N SER A 479 -3.34 14.07 -22.01
CA SER A 479 -3.01 14.21 -20.58
C SER A 479 -4.20 14.74 -19.77
N VAL A 480 -4.97 15.69 -20.32
CA VAL A 480 -6.22 16.18 -19.70
C VAL A 480 -7.26 15.05 -19.63
N SER A 481 -7.48 14.33 -20.73
CA SER A 481 -8.40 13.19 -20.76
C SER A 481 -8.00 12.09 -19.78
N PHE A 482 -6.71 11.77 -19.69
CA PHE A 482 -6.15 10.80 -18.75
C PHE A 482 -6.34 11.25 -17.30
N PHE A 483 -6.10 12.53 -17.00
CA PHE A 483 -6.38 13.10 -15.67
C PHE A 483 -7.87 12.97 -15.31
N CYS A 484 -8.77 13.38 -16.22
CA CYS A 484 -10.23 13.26 -16.02
C CYS A 484 -10.67 11.81 -15.81
N ALA A 485 -10.10 10.85 -16.55
CA ALA A 485 -10.38 9.43 -16.37
C ALA A 485 -9.98 8.94 -14.97
N ASN A 486 -8.80 9.31 -14.47
CA ASN A 486 -8.36 8.93 -13.12
C ASN A 486 -9.24 9.56 -12.03
N ILE A 487 -9.64 10.83 -12.18
CA ILE A 487 -10.57 11.48 -11.25
C ILE A 487 -11.95 10.82 -11.28
N ALA A 488 -12.46 10.45 -12.46
CA ALA A 488 -13.73 9.75 -12.59
C ALA A 488 -13.67 8.36 -11.93
N ILE A 489 -12.59 7.61 -12.13
CA ILE A 489 -12.35 6.33 -11.47
C ILE A 489 -12.32 6.51 -9.95
N LEU A 490 -11.54 7.48 -9.44
CA LEU A 490 -11.48 7.79 -8.01
C LEU A 490 -12.87 8.12 -7.44
N GLY A 491 -13.64 8.96 -8.14
CA GLY A 491 -15.00 9.33 -7.74
C GLY A 491 -15.94 8.12 -7.68
N ARG A 492 -15.87 7.21 -8.67
CA ARG A 492 -16.66 5.97 -8.68
C ARG A 492 -16.24 5.02 -7.57
N LEU A 493 -14.93 4.87 -7.31
CA LEU A 493 -14.42 4.07 -6.19
C LEU A 493 -14.94 4.60 -4.85
N ILE A 494 -14.93 5.92 -4.65
CA ILE A 494 -15.48 6.57 -3.44
C ILE A 494 -17.00 6.34 -3.32
N MET A 495 -17.74 6.44 -4.43
CA MET A 495 -19.19 6.25 -4.44
C MET A 495 -19.60 4.81 -4.09
N TYR A 496 -18.85 3.82 -4.56
CA TYR A 496 -19.11 2.39 -4.31
C TYR A 496 -18.40 1.84 -3.07
N PHE A 497 -17.62 2.67 -2.37
CA PHE A 497 -16.93 2.27 -1.14
C PHE A 497 -17.89 2.19 0.03
N MET A 498 -17.94 1.03 0.67
CA MET A 498 -18.72 0.84 1.89
C MET A 498 -17.81 0.66 3.11
N PRO A 499 -17.84 1.58 4.09
CA PRO A 499 -17.06 1.43 5.31
C PRO A 499 -17.58 0.30 6.21
N VAL A 500 -18.90 0.06 6.23
CA VAL A 500 -19.60 -0.98 7.00
C VAL A 500 -20.86 -1.37 6.22
N LYS A 501 -21.20 -2.67 6.07
CA LYS A 501 -22.47 -3.10 5.47
C LYS A 501 -23.61 -2.51 6.29
N GLU A 502 -24.28 -1.50 5.76
CA GLU A 502 -25.66 -1.23 6.14
C GLU A 502 -26.47 -2.49 5.82
N LYS A 503 -27.23 -2.99 6.81
CA LYS A 503 -28.41 -3.80 6.50
C LYS A 503 -29.33 -2.84 5.75
N VAL A 504 -29.53 -3.10 4.45
CA VAL A 504 -30.60 -2.50 3.66
C VAL A 504 -31.92 -3.01 4.20
#